data_AF-A0A166UHM4-F1
#
_entry.id   AF-A0A166UHM4-F1
#
_cell.length_a   1.000
_cell.length_b   1.000
_cell.length_c   1.000
_cell.angle_alpha   90.00
_cell.angle_beta   90.00
_cell.angle_gamma   90.00
#
_symmetry.space_group_name_H-M   'P 1'
#
loop_
_entity.id
_entity.type
_entity.pdbx_description
1 polymer ?
#
loop_
_entity_poly.entity_id
_entity_poly.type
_entity_poly.pdbx_seq_one_letter_code
_entity_poly.pdbx_strand_id
1 'polypeptide(L)' 'MDGRVQLNSKRLKQLRRDLGLSQEKLACACQERALCVSIATLKRAECGCRVYHRTARQLALFYQIPIKELLSEQTH' A
#
# COMPACT_ATOMS: atom_id res chain seq x y z
N MET A 1 15.17 0.99 -14.66
CA MET A 1 14.73 -0.24 -13.98
C MET A 1 13.35 0.00 -13.41
N ASP A 2 12.31 -0.63 -13.96
CA ASP A 2 10.92 -0.43 -13.51
C ASP A 2 10.70 -1.21 -12.21
N GLY A 3 11.19 -0.64 -11.09
CA GLY A 3 11.10 -1.21 -9.74
C GLY A 3 9.69 -1.13 -9.17
N ARG A 4 8.70 -1.62 -9.93
CA ARG A 4 7.30 -1.69 -9.52
C ARG A 4 7.00 -3.08 -8.98
N VAL A 5 6.35 -3.12 -7.85
CA VAL A 5 5.94 -4.34 -7.16
C VAL A 5 4.43 -4.40 -7.05
N GLN A 6 3.89 -5.61 -7.10
CA GLN A 6 2.49 -5.83 -6.83
C GLN A 6 2.29 -5.98 -5.32
N LEU A 7 1.32 -5.25 -4.78
CA LEU A 7 0.92 -5.36 -3.38
C LEU A 7 -0.24 -6.35 -3.24
N ASN A 8 -0.29 -7.05 -2.12
CA ASN A 8 -1.39 -7.93 -1.77
C ASN A 8 -2.61 -7.09 -1.40
N SER A 9 -3.52 -6.95 -2.36
CA SER A 9 -4.76 -6.17 -2.21
C SER A 9 -5.67 -6.69 -1.09
N LYS A 10 -5.70 -8.00 -0.84
CA LYS A 10 -6.47 -8.58 0.27
C LYS A 10 -5.88 -8.15 1.62
N ARG A 11 -4.56 -8.24 1.76
CA ARG A 11 -3.85 -7.82 2.98
C ARG A 11 -4.00 -6.33 3.23
N LEU A 12 -3.85 -5.49 2.20
CA LEU A 12 -4.08 -4.04 2.31
C LEU A 12 -5.50 -3.71 2.81
N LYS A 13 -6.52 -4.37 2.25
CA LYS A 13 -7.91 -4.17 2.70
C LYS A 13 -8.11 -4.61 4.14
N GLN A 14 -7.49 -5.71 4.56
CA GLN A 14 -7.54 -6.18 5.95
C GLN A 14 -6.89 -5.18 6.89
N LEU A 15 -5.65 -4.74 6.63
CA LEU A 15 -4.94 -3.76 7.46
C LEU A 15 -5.70 -2.44 7.56
N ARG A 16 -6.28 -1.99 6.44
CA ARG A 16 -7.12 -0.79 6.43
C ARG A 16 -8.36 -0.95 7.31
N ARG A 17 -9.01 -2.12 7.28
CA ARG A 17 -10.19 -2.43 8.11
C ARG A 17 -9.84 -2.56 9.58
N ASP A 18 -8.68 -3.15 9.89
CA ASP A 18 -8.15 -3.30 11.24
C ASP A 18 -7.94 -1.92 11.91
N LEU A 19 -7.43 -0.96 11.14
CA LEU A 19 -7.31 0.44 11.58
C LEU A 19 -8.65 1.22 11.57
N GLY A 20 -9.74 0.63 11.08
CA GLY A 20 -11.03 1.32 10.95
C GLY A 20 -11.04 2.48 9.94
N LEU A 21 -10.10 2.50 8.99
CA LEU A 21 -9.92 3.62 8.05
C LEU A 21 -10.66 3.41 6.74
N SER A 22 -11.28 4.46 6.21
CA SER A 22 -11.72 4.52 4.81
C SER A 22 -10.52 4.71 3.87
N GLN A 23 -10.68 4.43 2.57
CA GLN A 23 -9.60 4.63 1.58
C GLN A 23 -9.11 6.10 1.56
N GLU A 24 -10.05 7.03 1.72
CA GLU A 24 -9.78 8.47 1.82
C GLU A 24 -9.01 8.81 3.10
N LYS A 25 -9.43 8.27 4.25
CA LYS A 25 -8.74 8.44 5.54
C LYS A 25 -7.31 7.91 5.48
N LEU A 26 -7.11 6.75 4.86
CA LEU A 26 -5.78 6.17 4.67
C LEU A 26 -4.91 7.00 3.74
N ALA A 27 -5.47 7.54 2.65
CA ALA A 27 -4.76 8.45 1.76
C ALA A 27 -4.39 9.77 2.46
N CYS A 28 -5.30 10.31 3.27
CA CYS A 28 -5.05 11.48 4.11
C CYS A 28 -3.91 11.21 5.09
N ALA A 29 -3.97 10.09 5.83
CA ALA A 29 -2.92 9.70 6.77
C ALA A 29 -1.56 9.46 6.10
N CYS A 30 -1.55 8.96 4.85
CA CYS A 30 -0.33 8.89 4.05
C CYS A 30 0.21 10.28 3.69
N GLN A 31 -0.66 11.23 3.32
CA GLN A 31 -0.29 12.61 3.04
C GLN A 31 0.24 13.33 4.29
N GLU A 32 -0.40 13.12 5.45
CA GLU A 32 0.06 13.67 6.74
C GLU A 32 1.47 13.19 7.11
N ARG A 33 1.84 11.97 6.71
CA ARG A 33 3.19 11.42 6.89
C ARG A 33 4.17 11.78 5.76
N ALA A 34 3.84 12.78 4.94
CA ALA A 34 4.61 13.20 3.77
C ALA A 34 4.93 12.05 2.79
N LEU A 35 4.11 11.00 2.78
CA LEU A 35 4.27 9.90 1.82
C LEU A 35 3.70 10.37 0.48
N CYS A 36 4.46 10.20 -0.61
CA CYS A 36 4.02 10.53 -1.97
C CYS A 36 3.01 9.49 -2.52
N VAL A 37 1.96 9.21 -1.76
CA VAL A 37 0.92 8.23 -2.08
C VAL A 37 -0.41 8.94 -2.13
N SER A 38 -0.86 9.25 -3.35
CA SER A 38 -2.20 9.78 -3.57
C SER A 38 -3.26 8.68 -3.43
N ILE A 39 -4.50 9.09 -3.15
CA ILE A 39 -5.65 8.17 -3.09
C ILE A 39 -5.79 7.29 -4.34
N ALA A 40 -5.49 7.82 -5.52
CA ALA A 40 -5.52 7.06 -6.78
C ALA A 40 -4.49 5.92 -6.81
N THR A 41 -3.29 6.16 -6.28
CA THR A 41 -2.25 5.12 -6.15
C THR A 41 -2.65 4.07 -5.13
N LEU A 42 -3.31 4.48 -4.05
CA LEU A 42 -3.78 3.59 -3.01
C LEU A 42 -4.95 2.71 -3.48
N LYS A 43 -5.91 3.30 -4.21
CA LYS A 43 -6.97 2.56 -4.92
C LYS A 43 -6.38 1.53 -5.88
N ARG A 44 -5.36 1.91 -6.66
CA ARG A 44 -4.64 0.98 -7.55
C ARG A 44 -3.98 -0.15 -6.77
N ALA A 45 -3.29 0.15 -5.67
CA ALA A 45 -2.70 -0.87 -4.80
C ALA A 45 -3.75 -1.83 -4.22
N GLU A 46 -4.88 -1.31 -3.71
CA GLU A 46 -6.00 -2.12 -3.21
C GLU A 46 -6.77 -2.86 -4.31
N CYS A 47 -6.59 -2.49 -5.58
CA CYS A 47 -7.10 -3.23 -6.74
C CYS A 47 -6.14 -4.33 -7.20
N GLY A 48 -4.90 -4.36 -6.68
CA GLY A 48 -3.87 -5.32 -7.08
C GLY A 48 -2.99 -4.84 -8.24
N CYS A 49 -3.02 -3.55 -8.57
CA CYS A 49 -2.11 -2.99 -9.57
C CYS A 49 -0.67 -2.88 -9.02
N ARG A 50 0.30 -2.93 -9.93
CA ARG A 50 1.71 -2.69 -9.61
C ARG A 50 1.94 -1.23 -9.23
N VAL A 51 2.62 -1.01 -8.11
CA VAL A 51 3.03 0.31 -7.62
C VAL A 51 4.55 0.36 -7.46
N TYR A 52 5.14 1.55 -7.39
CA TYR A 52 6.58 1.65 -7.17
C TYR A 52 7.00 1.03 -5.83
N HIS A 53 8.16 0.37 -5.79
CA HIS A 53 8.72 -0.22 -4.57
C HIS A 53 8.83 0.79 -3.43
N ARG A 54 9.12 2.07 -3.73
CA ARG A 54 9.09 3.15 -2.74
C ARG A 54 7.73 3.29 -2.05
N THR A 55 6.63 3.21 -2.82
CA THR A 55 5.26 3.29 -2.30
C THR A 55 4.94 2.08 -1.43
N ALA A 56 5.33 0.89 -1.86
CA ALA A 56 5.19 -0.32 -1.06
C ALA A 56 5.93 -0.22 0.28
N ARG A 57 7.17 0.29 0.26
CA ARG A 57 7.97 0.52 1.47
C ARG A 57 7.33 1.56 2.40
N GLN A 58 6.79 2.65 1.85
CA GLN A 58 6.12 3.69 2.61
C GLN A 58 4.84 3.18 3.28
N LEU A 59 4.05 2.35 2.57
CA LEU A 59 2.89 1.68 3.15
C LEU A 59 3.31 0.68 4.25
N ALA A 60 4.38 -0.09 4.02
CA ALA A 60 4.91 -1.01 5.03
C ALA A 60 5.33 -0.29 6.32
N LEU A 61 6.00 0.86 6.18
CA LEU A 61 6.34 1.73 7.31
C LEU A 61 5.10 2.29 8.00
N PHE A 62 4.09 2.71 7.24
CA PHE A 62 2.83 3.22 7.78
C PHE A 62 2.12 2.16 8.65
N TYR A 63 2.00 0.94 8.13
CA TYR A 63 1.38 -0.19 8.82
C TYR A 63 2.29 -0.86 9.86
N GLN A 64 3.56 -0.43 9.98
CA GLN A 64 4.57 -1.02 10.86
C GLN A 64 4.75 -2.54 10.64
N ILE A 65 4.65 -2.98 9.39
CA ILE A 65 4.86 -4.38 8.99
C ILE A 65 6.00 -4.47 7.97
N PRO A 66 6.68 -5.62 7.87
CA PRO A 66 7.74 -5.77 6.89
C PRO A 66 7.16 -5.76 5.47
N ILE A 67 7.87 -5.15 4.51
CA ILE A 67 7.39 -5.00 3.13
C ILE A 67 7.01 -6.34 2.49
N LYS A 68 7.70 -7.44 2.82
CA LYS A 68 7.40 -8.80 2.36
C LYS A 68 5.96 -9.25 2.63
N GLU A 69 5.37 -8.83 3.76
CA GLU A 69 3.97 -9.14 4.12
C GLU A 69 2.98 -8.41 3.21
N LEU A 70 3.41 -7.28 2.66
CA LEU A 70 2.63 -6.41 1.79
C LEU A 70 2.80 -6.77 0.31
N LEU A 71 3.92 -7.36 -0.06
CA LEU A 71 4.16 -7.84 -1.41
C LEU A 71 3.22 -8.99 -1.72
N SER A 72 2.61 -8.95 -2.90
CA SER A 72 1.96 -10.12 -3.46
C SER A 72 3.07 -11.05 -3.92
N GLU A 73 3.18 -12.24 -3.34
CA GLU A 73 4.02 -13.31 -3.87
C GLU A 73 3.47 -13.72 -5.23
N GLN A 74 3.84 -12.99 -6.27
CA GLN A 74 3.70 -13.45 -7.64
C GLN A 74 5.00 -14.19 -7.97
N THR A 75 5.11 -15.40 -7.42
CA THR A 75 5.93 -16.44 -8.01
C THR A 75 5.19 -16.88 -9.27
N HIS A 76 5.72 -16.52 -10.43
CA HIS A 76 5.57 -17.30 -11.65
C HIS A 76 6.90 -17.30 -12.38
#